data_AF-A0AA36M8Q9-F1
#
_entry.id   AF-A0AA36M8Q9-F1
#
_cell.length_a   1.000
_cell.length_b   1.000
_cell.length_c   1.000
_cell.angle_alpha   90.00
_cell.angle_beta   90.00
_cell.angle_gamma   90.00
#
_symmetry.space_group_name_H-M   'P 1'
#
loop_
_entity.id
_entity.type
_entity.pdbx_description
1 polymer ?
#
loop_
_entity_poly.entity_id
_entity_poly.type
_entity_poly.pdbx_seq_one_letter_code
_entity_poly.pdbx_strand_id
1 'polypeptide(L)'
;MEASKGAQPSEEHMDIENVPSAIQDLKKKGGEVEKLKQAPAAPRADWSAVRTKLEQLCVGITQFAFKGQGRGAKRPNEHVKDIARVVRRTYVPPHAEGRVVVRCETATTDDEDRVFWSQKPGVERGLMAISGNEAVVPVKNDKDTPMILKENEEVGHWGSERWREKLNDLNPLVIAPSEYHMEAQEKRRLLHELVKENAEDRTLDGEIEHLLDDYSDAFRRQIEGQSMQELPTKSGPVGYATFEGGSPMERDGIRGRVATKVATMFARLLEVLEEWSTYRAWVIVWPLDGNPAEDVPQKMMVAAKKYLDEGGKIVTAWPPITSKNYDLWRELSGLWKTFDETLLQCDKGRRVFTTASNFGMKGKLFIEAGAPEGGAQFFHSYVGTAMNKYIYECVRRRAVDAHLPELEVYRPRIRTSRTMSPGGEGVSGPWPPKRRPM
;
A
#
# COMPACT_ATOMS: atom_id res chain seq x y z
N MET A 1 -28.13 78.49 11.10
CA MET A 1 -29.14 79.13 11.97
C MET A 1 -30.21 78.10 12.28
N GLU A 2 -30.75 78.15 13.51
CA GLU A 2 -31.73 77.24 14.15
C GLU A 2 -31.17 75.85 14.53
N ALA A 3 -30.85 75.47 15.78
CA ALA A 3 -31.43 75.65 17.13
C ALA A 3 -32.64 74.76 17.42
N SER A 4 -32.48 73.78 18.34
CA SER A 4 -33.46 73.37 19.38
C SER A 4 -32.93 72.11 20.12
N LYS A 5 -32.54 72.22 21.40
CA LYS A 5 -33.22 71.67 22.63
C LYS A 5 -33.51 70.16 22.55
N GLY A 6 -33.10 69.29 23.47
CA GLY A 6 -32.90 69.43 24.92
C GLY A 6 -34.08 68.77 25.66
N ALA A 7 -33.89 67.55 26.18
CA ALA A 7 -34.76 66.92 27.19
C ALA A 7 -34.07 65.69 27.84
N GLN A 8 -33.89 65.74 29.16
CA GLN A 8 -33.79 64.55 30.03
C GLN A 8 -35.17 63.90 30.19
N PRO A 9 -35.22 62.60 30.57
CA PRO A 9 -35.87 62.26 31.85
C PRO A 9 -35.13 61.11 32.58
N SER A 10 -34.81 61.30 33.88
CA SER A 10 -35.51 60.78 35.07
C SER A 10 -35.13 59.35 35.46
N GLU A 11 -34.50 59.25 36.63
CA GLU A 11 -34.25 58.03 37.38
C GLU A 11 -35.56 57.33 37.78
N GLU A 12 -35.67 56.04 37.50
CA GLU A 12 -36.53 55.13 38.24
C GLU A 12 -35.65 54.05 38.87
N HIS A 13 -35.77 53.98 40.20
CA HIS A 13 -35.33 52.88 41.04
C HIS A 13 -35.94 51.55 40.57
N MET A 14 -35.13 50.50 40.42
CA MET A 14 -35.59 49.12 40.55
C MET A 14 -34.55 48.28 41.27
N ASP A 15 -35.07 47.49 42.19
CA ASP A 15 -34.40 46.74 43.23
C ASP A 15 -33.48 45.63 42.71
N ILE A 16 -32.39 45.44 43.44
CA ILE A 16 -31.43 44.35 43.30
C ILE A 16 -32.00 43.13 44.02
N GLU A 17 -32.65 42.23 43.30
CA GLU A 17 -32.76 40.81 43.68
C GLU A 17 -32.71 39.90 42.44
N ASN A 18 -32.07 38.74 42.60
CA ASN A 18 -32.00 37.59 41.70
C ASN A 18 -31.05 37.63 40.47
N VAL A 19 -29.78 37.30 40.73
CA VAL A 19 -29.00 36.44 39.82
C VAL A 19 -28.26 35.38 40.64
N PRO A 20 -28.73 34.12 40.63
CA PRO A 20 -27.78 33.02 40.49
C PRO A 20 -28.32 31.91 39.59
N SER A 21 -28.11 32.01 38.27
CA SER A 21 -28.24 30.84 37.38
C SER A 21 -27.12 30.70 36.35
N ALA A 22 -26.42 31.78 35.99
CA ALA A 22 -25.38 31.71 34.95
C ALA A 22 -24.02 31.16 35.43
N ILE A 23 -23.76 31.09 36.74
CA ILE A 23 -22.48 30.62 37.29
C ILE A 23 -22.49 29.11 37.63
N GLN A 24 -23.67 28.49 37.80
CA GLN A 24 -23.76 27.04 37.99
C GLN A 24 -23.62 26.25 36.67
N ASP A 25 -24.01 26.83 35.53
CA ASP A 25 -23.89 26.17 34.23
C ASP A 25 -22.45 26.14 33.68
N LEU A 26 -21.59 27.07 34.10
CA LEU A 26 -20.17 27.07 33.73
C LEU A 26 -19.33 26.08 34.57
N LYS A 27 -19.75 25.75 35.80
CA LYS A 27 -19.11 24.69 36.60
C LYS A 27 -19.55 23.28 36.15
N LYS A 28 -20.76 23.13 35.59
CA LYS A 28 -21.22 21.85 35.03
C LYS A 28 -20.48 21.48 33.73
N LYS A 29 -20.17 22.47 32.88
CA LYS A 29 -19.39 22.25 31.65
C LYS A 29 -17.88 22.02 31.87
N GLY A 30 -17.32 22.47 33.01
CA GLY A 30 -15.93 22.20 33.39
C GLY A 30 -15.68 20.76 33.84
N GLY A 31 -16.68 20.08 34.42
CA GLY A 31 -16.57 18.70 34.89
C GLY A 31 -16.74 17.63 33.80
N GLU A 32 -17.27 17.98 32.62
CA GLU A 32 -17.39 17.06 31.48
C GLU A 32 -16.10 16.92 30.67
N VAL A 33 -15.19 17.90 30.73
CA VAL A 33 -13.92 17.85 29.99
C VAL A 33 -12.92 16.87 30.65
N GLU A 34 -13.06 16.58 31.94
CA GLU A 34 -12.19 15.65 32.67
C GLU A 34 -12.67 14.19 32.62
N LYS A 35 -13.93 13.94 32.22
CA LYS A 35 -14.45 12.58 31.94
C LYS A 35 -14.18 12.09 30.51
N LEU A 36 -13.68 12.96 29.62
CA LEU A 36 -13.30 12.60 28.24
C LEU A 36 -11.85 12.11 28.09
N LYS A 37 -11.07 12.01 29.18
CA LYS A 37 -9.70 11.45 29.18
C LYS A 37 -9.61 9.96 29.51
N GLN A 38 -10.74 9.29 29.70
CA GLN A 38 -10.80 7.84 29.90
C GLN A 38 -11.87 7.24 28.98
N ALA A 39 -11.70 7.39 27.67
CA ALA A 39 -12.36 6.50 26.72
C ALA A 39 -11.61 5.16 26.73
N PRO A 40 -12.29 4.02 26.90
CA PRO A 40 -11.65 2.72 26.71
C PRO A 40 -11.11 2.67 25.27
N ALA A 41 -9.89 2.14 25.10
CA ALA A 41 -9.36 1.83 23.78
C ALA A 41 -10.44 1.09 22.98
N ALA A 42 -10.70 1.56 21.75
CA ALA A 42 -11.67 0.92 20.86
C ALA A 42 -11.42 -0.59 20.87
N PRO A 43 -12.47 -1.43 21.02
CA PRO A 43 -12.28 -2.87 21.00
C PRO A 43 -11.59 -3.23 19.69
N ARG A 44 -10.48 -3.97 19.78
CA ARG A 44 -9.85 -4.61 18.62
C ARG A 44 -10.97 -5.31 17.85
N ALA A 45 -11.19 -4.93 16.60
CA ALA A 45 -12.23 -5.53 15.80
C ALA A 45 -11.92 -7.03 15.66
N ASP A 46 -12.81 -7.86 16.21
CA ASP A 46 -12.70 -9.31 16.17
C ASP A 46 -13.27 -9.81 14.84
N TRP A 47 -12.39 -9.92 13.84
CA TRP A 47 -12.74 -10.37 12.48
C TRP A 47 -13.00 -11.88 12.37
N SER A 48 -13.06 -12.61 13.49
CA SER A 48 -13.23 -14.06 13.51
C SER A 48 -14.56 -14.51 12.87
N ALA A 49 -15.64 -13.74 12.98
CA ALA A 49 -16.94 -14.09 12.41
C ALA A 49 -16.95 -14.02 10.87
N VAL A 50 -16.38 -12.96 10.29
CA VAL A 50 -16.22 -12.81 8.83
C VAL A 50 -15.29 -13.90 8.31
N ARG A 51 -14.19 -14.17 9.03
CA ARG A 51 -13.24 -15.23 8.72
C ARG A 51 -13.90 -16.62 8.71
N THR A 52 -14.68 -16.93 9.74
CA THR A 52 -15.37 -18.23 9.86
C THR A 52 -16.36 -18.46 8.71
N LYS A 53 -17.07 -17.41 8.28
CA LYS A 53 -17.97 -17.48 7.12
C LYS A 53 -17.23 -17.64 5.79
N LEU A 54 -16.03 -17.05 5.65
CA LEU A 54 -15.18 -17.26 4.47
C LEU A 54 -14.59 -18.69 4.44
N GLU A 55 -14.20 -19.23 5.60
CA GLU A 55 -13.71 -20.60 5.74
C GLU A 55 -14.81 -21.64 5.42
N GLN A 56 -16.08 -21.36 5.74
CA GLN A 56 -17.24 -22.20 5.36
C GLN A 56 -17.47 -22.29 3.85
N LEU A 57 -16.86 -21.41 3.04
CA LEU A 57 -16.89 -21.46 1.58
C LEU A 57 -15.70 -22.26 0.97
N CYS A 58 -15.06 -23.12 1.77
CA CYS A 58 -13.90 -23.95 1.42
C CYS A 58 -12.60 -23.14 1.15
N VAL A 59 -12.43 -22.01 1.84
CA VAL A 59 -11.21 -21.18 1.77
C VAL A 59 -10.36 -21.42 3.02
N GLY A 60 -9.28 -22.21 2.91
CA GLY A 60 -8.36 -22.45 4.02
C GLY A 60 -7.45 -21.25 4.28
N ILE A 61 -7.56 -20.61 5.45
CA ILE A 61 -6.73 -19.45 5.82
C ILE A 61 -5.56 -19.90 6.69
N THR A 62 -4.32 -19.70 6.21
CA THR A 62 -3.11 -19.99 6.99
C THR A 62 -2.85 -18.87 8.00
N GLN A 63 -2.82 -19.19 9.28
CA GLN A 63 -2.60 -18.22 10.35
C GLN A 63 -1.09 -17.96 10.55
N PHE A 64 -0.64 -16.71 10.41
CA PHE A 64 0.60 -16.25 11.04
C PHE A 64 0.25 -15.65 12.41
N ALA A 65 0.18 -16.50 13.42
CA ALA A 65 0.03 -16.05 14.81
C ALA A 65 1.40 -15.64 15.36
N PHE A 66 1.68 -14.34 15.44
CA PHE A 66 2.73 -13.82 16.32
C PHE A 66 2.17 -13.81 17.76
N LYS A 67 2.21 -14.96 18.44
CA LYS A 67 1.94 -15.01 19.89
C LYS A 67 3.10 -14.34 20.62
N GLY A 68 2.81 -13.21 21.27
CA GLY A 68 3.66 -12.71 22.34
C GLY A 68 3.70 -13.74 23.47
N GLN A 69 4.90 -14.17 23.84
CA GLN A 69 5.11 -15.03 25.00
C GLN A 69 6.08 -14.34 25.97
N GLY A 70 5.51 -13.84 27.07
CA GLY A 70 6.25 -13.50 28.26
C GLY A 70 6.66 -14.76 29.01
N ARG A 71 7.94 -14.78 29.39
CA ARG A 71 8.58 -15.42 30.56
C ARG A 71 8.35 -16.92 30.78
N GLY A 72 9.45 -17.67 30.61
CA GLY A 72 9.75 -18.82 31.46
C GLY A 72 10.17 -20.11 30.75
N ALA A 73 11.19 -20.08 29.90
CA ALA A 73 11.95 -21.31 29.56
C ALA A 73 13.37 -20.95 29.05
N LYS A 74 14.32 -21.82 29.40
CA LYS A 74 15.78 -21.64 29.35
C LYS A 74 16.32 -21.20 27.97
N ARG A 75 17.24 -20.22 27.99
CA ARG A 75 17.95 -19.68 26.82
C ARG A 75 18.84 -20.76 26.17
N PRO A 76 18.76 -20.97 24.84
CA PRO A 76 19.87 -21.49 24.06
C PRO A 76 20.72 -20.32 23.52
N ASN A 77 22.04 -20.42 23.73
CA ASN A 77 23.17 -19.62 23.25
C ASN A 77 22.94 -18.22 22.64
N GLU A 78 23.55 -17.25 23.33
CA GLU A 78 23.83 -15.89 22.89
C GLU A 78 24.71 -15.90 21.63
N HIS A 79 24.14 -15.58 20.47
CA HIS A 79 24.92 -15.23 19.29
C HIS A 79 25.77 -14.00 19.65
N VAL A 80 27.09 -14.17 19.70
CA VAL A 80 28.05 -13.08 19.87
C VAL A 80 27.81 -12.07 18.75
N LYS A 81 27.29 -10.89 19.11
CA LYS A 81 27.07 -9.79 18.16
C LYS A 81 28.41 -9.12 17.91
N ASP A 82 28.88 -9.13 16.67
CA ASP A 82 30.10 -8.41 16.30
C ASP A 82 29.84 -6.90 16.38
N ILE A 83 30.66 -6.17 17.16
CA ILE A 83 30.42 -4.77 17.53
C ILE A 83 31.17 -3.86 16.58
N ALA A 84 30.50 -2.84 16.05
CA ALA A 84 31.09 -1.85 15.18
C ALA A 84 31.59 -0.64 15.98
N ARG A 85 32.92 -0.45 15.98
CA ARG A 85 33.60 0.63 16.72
C ARG A 85 34.20 1.66 15.79
N VAL A 86 34.14 2.93 16.17
CA VAL A 86 34.71 4.04 15.41
C VAL A 86 36.24 3.98 15.42
N VAL A 87 36.86 3.98 14.24
CA VAL A 87 38.32 3.88 14.08
C VAL A 87 39.03 5.18 14.46
N ARG A 88 38.42 6.33 14.18
CA ARG A 88 39.00 7.65 14.43
C ARG A 88 37.95 8.66 14.84
N ARG A 89 38.33 9.55 15.75
CA ARG A 89 37.44 10.64 16.19
C ARG A 89 36.94 11.42 14.97
N THR A 90 35.62 11.52 14.85
CA THR A 90 34.98 12.22 13.72
C THR A 90 34.08 13.33 14.26
N TYR A 91 34.27 14.53 13.70
CA TYR A 91 33.46 15.71 13.98
C TYR A 91 32.48 15.93 12.83
N VAL A 92 31.18 15.95 13.13
CA VAL A 92 30.13 16.28 12.16
C VAL A 92 29.46 17.58 12.61
N PRO A 93 29.58 18.68 11.83
CA PRO A 93 28.94 19.96 12.15
C PRO A 93 27.41 19.83 12.30
N PRO A 94 26.74 20.79 12.95
CA PRO A 94 25.28 20.90 12.91
C PRO A 94 24.74 20.91 11.48
N HIS A 95 23.64 20.21 11.24
CA HIS A 95 22.95 20.12 9.94
C HIS A 95 23.80 19.62 8.76
N ALA A 96 24.89 18.90 9.04
CA ALA A 96 25.81 18.39 8.04
C ALA A 96 25.80 16.86 7.96
N GLU A 97 26.27 16.35 6.83
CA GLU A 97 26.53 14.94 6.60
C GLU A 97 28.04 14.68 6.67
N GLY A 98 28.41 13.55 7.27
CA GLY A 98 29.78 13.11 7.46
C GLY A 98 29.91 11.63 7.17
N ARG A 99 31.16 11.16 7.09
CA ARG A 99 31.49 9.75 6.89
C ARG A 99 32.37 9.29 8.04
N VAL A 100 32.00 8.18 8.66
CA VAL A 100 32.69 7.63 9.83
C VAL A 100 33.23 6.27 9.46
N VAL A 101 34.51 6.06 9.74
CA VAL A 101 35.14 4.75 9.53
C VAL A 101 34.92 3.92 10.77
N VAL A 102 34.36 2.72 10.58
CA VAL A 102 34.06 1.76 11.65
C VAL A 102 34.79 0.44 11.39
N ARG A 103 35.22 -0.22 12.45
CA ARG A 103 35.92 -1.50 12.40
C ARG A 103 34.94 -2.68 12.51
N CYS A 104 35.20 -3.74 11.76
CA CYS A 104 34.55 -5.04 11.85
C CYS A 104 35.61 -6.08 12.26
N GLU A 105 35.48 -6.65 13.46
CA GLU A 105 36.49 -7.57 14.01
C GLU A 105 36.34 -8.99 13.45
N THR A 106 35.17 -9.34 12.90
CA THR A 106 34.89 -10.69 12.40
C THR A 106 34.94 -10.81 10.88
N ALA A 107 35.38 -9.78 10.15
CA ALA A 107 35.62 -9.87 8.71
C ALA A 107 36.78 -10.84 8.42
N THR A 108 36.52 -11.86 7.60
CA THR A 108 37.47 -12.95 7.34
C THR A 108 38.15 -12.84 5.99
N THR A 109 37.52 -12.15 5.03
CA THR A 109 38.10 -11.85 3.72
C THR A 109 38.01 -10.36 3.42
N ASP A 110 38.97 -9.85 2.65
CA ASP A 110 38.85 -8.54 2.02
C ASP A 110 37.68 -8.59 1.01
N ASP A 111 36.82 -7.57 1.03
CA ASP A 111 35.62 -7.43 0.18
C ASP A 111 34.39 -8.28 0.58
N GLU A 112 34.02 -8.26 1.86
CA GLU A 112 32.72 -8.78 2.33
C GLU A 112 31.66 -7.66 2.47
N ASP A 113 30.46 -7.90 1.95
CA ASP A 113 29.29 -7.06 2.24
C ASP A 113 28.63 -7.51 3.55
N ARG A 114 28.47 -6.61 4.51
CA ARG A 114 27.78 -6.90 5.78
C ARG A 114 26.72 -5.86 6.11
N VAL A 115 25.70 -6.31 6.82
CA VAL A 115 24.61 -5.42 7.24
C VAL A 115 25.02 -4.72 8.53
N PHE A 116 25.12 -3.40 8.48
CA PHE A 116 25.42 -2.55 9.62
C PHE A 116 24.12 -2.08 10.32
N TRP A 117 24.07 -2.27 11.63
CA TRP A 117 22.93 -1.89 12.47
C TRP A 117 23.34 -0.91 13.57
N SER A 118 22.82 0.32 13.52
CA SER A 118 23.00 1.32 14.58
C SER A 118 21.69 1.70 15.26
N GLN A 119 21.69 1.84 16.59
CA GLN A 119 20.57 2.49 17.31
C GLN A 119 20.81 3.99 17.56
N LYS A 120 21.98 4.50 17.15
CA LYS A 120 22.39 5.87 17.44
C LYS A 120 21.75 6.85 16.45
N PRO A 121 21.04 7.90 16.93
CA PRO A 121 20.44 8.89 16.05
C PRO A 121 21.47 9.55 15.15
N GLY A 122 21.16 9.66 13.86
CA GLY A 122 22.02 10.24 12.86
C GLY A 122 23.03 9.27 12.23
N VAL A 123 23.21 8.05 12.73
CA VAL A 123 24.07 7.05 12.08
C VAL A 123 23.22 6.20 11.12
N GLU A 124 23.58 6.16 9.84
CA GLU A 124 22.83 5.41 8.83
C GLU A 124 22.99 3.89 9.00
N ARG A 125 22.00 3.15 8.49
CA ARG A 125 21.93 1.68 8.56
C ARG A 125 21.87 1.15 7.13
N GLY A 126 22.54 0.04 6.85
CA GLY A 126 22.52 -0.52 5.51
C GLY A 126 23.55 -1.61 5.26
N LEU A 127 23.60 -2.06 4.02
CA LEU A 127 24.67 -2.89 3.50
C LEU A 127 25.93 -2.02 3.35
N MET A 128 27.02 -2.44 3.97
CA MET A 128 28.31 -1.78 3.89
C MET A 128 29.32 -2.76 3.31
N ALA A 129 30.08 -2.29 2.32
CA ALA A 129 31.26 -2.99 1.84
C ALA A 129 32.37 -2.85 2.91
N ILE A 130 32.93 -3.97 3.33
CA ILE A 130 34.07 -4.02 4.25
C ILE A 130 35.34 -4.22 3.41
N SER A 131 36.30 -3.31 3.58
CA SER A 131 37.62 -3.37 2.98
C SER A 131 38.67 -3.31 4.08
N GLY A 132 39.52 -4.34 4.21
CA GLY A 132 40.59 -4.36 5.22
C GLY A 132 40.07 -4.23 6.66
N ASN A 133 38.98 -4.93 7.00
CA ASN A 133 38.29 -4.88 8.30
C ASN A 133 37.67 -3.52 8.67
N GLU A 134 37.61 -2.57 7.74
CA GLU A 134 37.00 -1.26 7.92
C GLU A 134 35.85 -1.05 6.95
N ALA A 135 34.86 -0.28 7.39
CA ALA A 135 33.72 0.12 6.59
C ALA A 135 33.40 1.59 6.82
N VAL A 136 32.90 2.26 5.79
CA VAL A 136 32.55 3.67 5.84
C VAL A 136 31.03 3.81 6.03
N VAL A 137 30.63 4.28 7.20
CA VAL A 137 29.23 4.49 7.56
C VAL A 137 28.88 5.98 7.40
N PRO A 138 27.85 6.33 6.60
CA PRO A 138 27.35 7.70 6.54
C PRO A 138 26.68 8.11 7.86
N VAL A 139 26.88 9.36 8.24
CA VAL A 139 26.30 9.95 9.45
C VAL A 139 25.73 11.32 9.13
N LYS A 140 24.49 11.56 9.52
CA LYS A 140 23.78 12.83 9.39
C LYS A 140 23.56 13.45 10.76
N ASN A 141 23.98 14.70 10.92
CA ASN A 141 23.73 15.45 12.14
C ASN A 141 22.53 16.39 11.98
N ASP A 142 21.33 15.92 12.33
CA ASP A 142 20.11 16.74 12.28
C ASP A 142 19.95 17.68 13.50
N LYS A 143 20.97 17.82 14.35
CA LYS A 143 20.93 18.64 15.57
C LYS A 143 21.60 19.99 15.35
N ASP A 144 21.18 20.98 16.12
CA ASP A 144 21.82 22.31 16.21
C ASP A 144 23.18 22.28 16.94
N THR A 145 23.57 21.13 17.49
CA THR A 145 24.85 20.94 18.19
C THR A 145 25.75 19.95 17.42
N PRO A 146 27.08 20.12 17.48
CA PRO A 146 27.99 19.24 16.75
C PRO A 146 27.95 17.80 17.30
N MET A 147 27.95 16.83 16.39
CA MET A 147 28.07 15.43 16.73
C MET A 147 29.55 15.05 16.74
N ILE A 148 30.02 14.56 17.88
CA ILE A 148 31.40 14.08 18.05
C ILE A 148 31.33 12.59 18.33
N LEU A 149 31.89 11.80 17.42
CA LEU A 149 32.07 10.37 17.58
C LEU A 149 33.49 10.11 18.02
N LYS A 150 33.67 9.51 19.20
CA LYS A 150 34.99 9.26 19.78
C LYS A 150 35.59 8.00 19.16
N GLU A 151 36.92 7.95 19.13
CA GLU A 151 37.62 6.71 18.80
C GLU A 151 37.23 5.58 19.77
N ASN A 152 37.06 4.37 19.24
CA ASN A 152 36.59 3.16 19.92
C ASN A 152 35.14 3.22 20.46
N GLU A 153 34.41 4.30 20.15
CA GLU A 153 32.99 4.39 20.52
C GLU A 153 32.16 3.38 19.73
N GLU A 154 31.28 2.67 20.44
CA GLU A 154 30.32 1.77 19.82
C GLU A 154 29.24 2.59 19.10
N VAL A 155 29.12 2.36 17.79
CA VAL A 155 28.11 3.00 16.97
C VAL A 155 27.10 2.01 16.43
N GLY A 156 27.37 0.71 16.49
CA GLY A 156 26.44 -0.32 16.01
C GLY A 156 26.97 -1.73 16.17
N HIS A 157 26.33 -2.67 15.48
CA HIS A 157 26.76 -4.05 15.36
C HIS A 157 26.62 -4.55 13.92
N TRP A 158 27.45 -5.54 13.57
CA TRP A 158 27.45 -6.21 12.29
C TRP A 158 26.51 -7.42 12.33
N GLY A 159 25.65 -7.55 11.32
CA GLY A 159 24.82 -8.71 11.09
C GLY A 159 25.41 -9.61 10.02
N SER A 160 25.52 -10.91 10.31
CA SER A 160 26.01 -11.95 9.40
C SER A 160 24.95 -12.47 8.42
N GLU A 161 23.90 -11.70 8.15
CA GLU A 161 22.83 -12.13 7.25
C GLU A 161 23.37 -12.16 5.82
N ARG A 162 23.84 -13.35 5.41
CA ARG A 162 24.35 -13.66 4.07
C ARG A 162 23.21 -13.53 3.06
N TRP A 163 23.14 -12.39 2.37
CA TRP A 163 22.40 -12.26 1.12
C TRP A 163 23.24 -12.86 -0.02
N ARG A 164 23.38 -14.19 -0.06
CA ARG A 164 23.90 -15.00 -1.18
C ARG A 164 23.74 -16.47 -0.74
N GLU A 165 22.71 -17.15 -1.21
CA GLU A 165 22.72 -18.11 -2.33
C GLU A 165 21.25 -18.33 -2.76
N LYS A 166 20.99 -18.56 -4.06
CA LYS A 166 19.68 -18.81 -4.72
C LYS A 166 18.94 -17.64 -5.41
N LEU A 167 19.56 -16.50 -5.67
CA LEU A 167 18.98 -15.56 -6.66
C LEU A 167 19.34 -15.96 -8.11
N ASN A 168 20.46 -16.65 -8.33
CA ASN A 168 20.90 -17.09 -9.66
C ASN A 168 20.34 -18.45 -10.10
N ASP A 169 19.65 -19.19 -9.21
CA ASP A 169 18.97 -20.46 -9.56
C ASP A 169 17.47 -20.25 -9.88
N LEU A 170 16.95 -19.04 -9.69
CA LEU A 170 15.59 -18.71 -10.07
C LEU A 170 15.60 -18.16 -11.49
N ASN A 171 15.45 -19.08 -12.44
CA ASN A 171 15.08 -18.78 -13.81
C ASN A 171 13.82 -17.87 -13.79
N PRO A 172 13.86 -16.61 -14.29
CA PRO A 172 12.76 -15.65 -14.19
C PRO A 172 11.49 -16.01 -14.99
N LEU A 173 11.40 -17.23 -15.51
CA LEU A 173 10.31 -17.73 -16.35
C LEU A 173 9.44 -18.80 -15.68
N VAL A 174 9.64 -19.09 -14.38
CA VAL A 174 8.84 -20.10 -13.65
C VAL A 174 8.06 -19.46 -12.50
N ILE A 175 7.10 -18.59 -12.84
CA ILE A 175 5.96 -18.32 -11.94
C ILE A 175 4.69 -18.51 -12.77
N ALA A 176 4.30 -19.77 -12.91
CA ALA A 176 2.92 -20.17 -13.15
C ALA A 176 2.35 -20.66 -11.81
N PRO A 177 1.06 -20.39 -11.51
CA PRO A 177 0.45 -20.73 -10.25
C PRO A 177 0.40 -22.25 -10.08
N SER A 178 0.56 -22.72 -8.85
CA SER A 178 0.61 -24.12 -8.44
C SER A 178 -0.40 -24.99 -9.18
N GLU A 179 0.09 -25.70 -10.19
CA GLU A 179 -0.59 -26.88 -10.70
C GLU A 179 -0.69 -27.89 -9.56
N TYR A 180 -1.86 -28.48 -9.40
CA TYR A 180 -1.97 -29.80 -8.79
C TYR A 180 -0.80 -30.66 -9.29
N HIS A 181 0.03 -31.14 -8.36
CA HIS A 181 1.07 -32.12 -8.64
C HIS A 181 0.39 -33.46 -9.00
N MET A 182 -0.29 -33.50 -10.14
CA MET A 182 -0.57 -34.76 -10.83
C MET A 182 0.76 -35.24 -11.40
N GLU A 183 1.10 -36.51 -11.14
CA GLU A 183 2.29 -37.13 -11.68
C GLU A 183 2.25 -37.05 -13.22
N ALA A 184 3.41 -36.90 -13.86
CA ALA A 184 3.49 -36.75 -15.32
C ALA A 184 2.77 -37.88 -16.07
N GLN A 185 2.73 -39.08 -15.47
CA GLN A 185 2.04 -40.25 -15.99
C GLN A 185 0.51 -40.15 -15.91
N GLU A 186 -0.01 -39.54 -14.84
CA GLU A 186 -1.46 -39.31 -14.66
C GLU A 186 -1.96 -38.19 -15.58
N LYS A 187 -1.14 -37.16 -15.79
CA LYS A 187 -1.38 -36.09 -16.78
C LYS A 187 -1.42 -36.63 -18.21
N ARG A 188 -0.47 -37.50 -18.58
CA ARG A 188 -0.45 -38.18 -19.88
C ARG A 188 -1.72 -39.00 -20.09
N ARG A 189 -2.13 -39.77 -19.08
CA ARG A 189 -3.34 -40.59 -19.16
C ARG A 189 -4.59 -39.74 -19.44
N LEU A 190 -4.76 -38.61 -18.74
CA LEU A 190 -5.90 -37.71 -18.95
C LEU A 190 -5.90 -37.08 -20.35
N LEU A 191 -4.73 -36.73 -20.89
CA LEU A 191 -4.59 -36.20 -22.24
C LEU A 191 -5.02 -37.26 -23.29
N HIS A 192 -4.54 -38.49 -23.14
CA HIS A 192 -4.94 -39.61 -24.01
C HIS A 192 -6.44 -39.89 -23.92
N GLU A 193 -7.03 -39.82 -22.73
CA GLU A 193 -8.47 -40.01 -22.51
C GLU A 193 -9.31 -38.92 -23.18
N LEU A 194 -8.94 -37.65 -23.04
CA LEU A 194 -9.60 -36.50 -23.66
C LEU A 194 -9.52 -36.51 -25.20
N VAL A 195 -8.38 -36.88 -25.78
CA VAL A 195 -8.23 -36.95 -27.25
C VAL A 195 -9.02 -38.14 -27.80
N LYS A 196 -9.09 -39.25 -27.06
CA LYS A 196 -9.90 -40.41 -27.41
C LYS A 196 -11.40 -40.14 -27.34
N GLU A 197 -11.85 -39.34 -26.38
CA GLU A 197 -13.26 -38.92 -26.27
C GLU A 197 -13.69 -37.98 -27.40
N ASN A 198 -12.77 -37.16 -27.91
CA ASN A 198 -13.02 -36.23 -29.02
C ASN A 198 -12.80 -36.84 -30.42
N ALA A 199 -12.19 -38.02 -30.52
CA ALA A 199 -12.03 -38.73 -31.79
C ALA A 199 -13.36 -39.41 -32.20
N GLU A 200 -13.80 -39.18 -33.44
CA GLU A 200 -15.09 -39.67 -33.96
C GLU A 200 -15.25 -41.20 -33.83
N ASP A 201 -14.15 -41.95 -34.00
CA ASP A 201 -14.14 -43.43 -33.93
C ASP A 201 -13.67 -43.99 -32.57
N ARG A 202 -13.37 -43.13 -31.57
CA ARG A 202 -12.83 -43.50 -30.24
C ARG A 202 -11.60 -44.42 -30.26
N THR A 203 -10.92 -44.49 -31.40
CA THR A 203 -9.66 -45.20 -31.60
C THR A 203 -8.58 -44.18 -31.91
N LEU A 204 -7.46 -44.26 -31.19
CA LEU A 204 -6.27 -43.48 -31.49
C LEU A 204 -5.37 -44.33 -32.38
N ASP A 205 -4.94 -43.75 -33.50
CA ASP A 205 -3.92 -44.38 -34.35
C ASP A 205 -2.59 -44.43 -33.58
N GLY A 206 -1.80 -45.49 -33.76
CA GLY A 206 -0.54 -45.69 -33.04
C GLY A 206 0.50 -44.60 -33.32
N GLU A 207 0.42 -43.97 -34.49
CA GLU A 207 1.24 -42.79 -34.81
C GLU A 207 0.82 -41.54 -34.02
N ILE A 208 -0.48 -41.40 -33.72
CA ILE A 208 -1.04 -40.29 -32.92
C ILE A 208 -0.72 -40.50 -31.44
N GLU A 209 -0.79 -41.73 -30.93
CA GLU A 209 -0.36 -42.04 -29.56
C GLU A 209 1.13 -41.69 -29.35
N HIS A 210 1.99 -42.05 -30.30
CA HIS A 210 3.42 -41.73 -30.24
C HIS A 210 3.70 -40.22 -30.31
N LEU A 211 2.94 -39.48 -31.13
CA LEU A 211 3.00 -38.01 -31.21
C LEU A 211 2.53 -37.33 -29.92
N LEU A 212 1.48 -37.85 -29.27
CA LEU A 212 1.00 -37.34 -27.99
C LEU A 212 2.02 -37.58 -26.87
N ASP A 213 2.74 -38.71 -26.90
CA ASP A 213 3.79 -39.01 -25.92
C ASP A 213 5.04 -38.14 -26.10
N ASP A 214 5.47 -37.92 -27.35
CA ASP A 214 6.65 -37.11 -27.69
C ASP A 214 6.41 -35.60 -27.49
N TYR A 215 5.18 -35.12 -27.69
CA TYR A 215 4.84 -33.70 -27.66
C TYR A 215 3.78 -33.34 -26.60
N SER A 216 3.60 -34.17 -25.58
CA SER A 216 2.63 -33.95 -24.48
C SER A 216 2.67 -32.54 -23.89
N ASP A 217 3.85 -31.96 -23.70
CA ASP A 217 4.03 -30.59 -23.20
C ASP A 217 3.57 -29.49 -24.19
N ALA A 218 3.68 -29.74 -25.50
CA ALA A 218 3.26 -28.80 -26.53
C ALA A 218 1.73 -28.78 -26.68
N PHE A 219 1.10 -29.96 -26.70
CA PHE A 219 -0.36 -30.09 -26.68
C PHE A 219 -0.97 -29.47 -25.43
N ARG A 220 -0.32 -29.65 -24.28
CA ARG A 220 -0.72 -29.03 -23.03
C ARG A 220 -0.77 -27.50 -23.13
N ARG A 221 0.32 -26.88 -23.60
CA ARG A 221 0.36 -25.41 -23.79
C ARG A 221 -0.70 -24.93 -24.77
N GLN A 222 -1.02 -25.74 -25.78
CA GLN A 222 -2.02 -25.42 -26.77
C GLN A 222 -3.44 -25.55 -26.22
N ILE A 223 -3.76 -26.58 -25.42
CA ILE A 223 -5.07 -26.75 -24.77
C ILE A 223 -5.28 -25.70 -23.67
N GLU A 224 -4.26 -25.44 -22.85
CA GLU A 224 -4.29 -24.34 -21.87
C GLU A 224 -4.44 -22.99 -22.60
N GLY A 225 -3.75 -22.80 -23.74
CA GLY A 225 -3.90 -21.61 -24.59
C GLY A 225 -5.26 -21.48 -25.27
N GLN A 226 -5.87 -22.58 -25.70
CA GLN A 226 -7.18 -22.61 -26.36
C GLN A 226 -8.34 -22.44 -25.36
N SER A 227 -8.27 -23.10 -24.18
CA SER A 227 -9.24 -22.87 -23.10
C SER A 227 -9.27 -21.42 -22.61
N MET A 228 -8.14 -20.71 -22.69
CA MET A 228 -8.06 -19.27 -22.38
C MET A 228 -8.64 -18.37 -23.48
N GLN A 229 -8.79 -18.84 -24.73
CA GLN A 229 -9.38 -18.08 -25.84
C GLN A 229 -10.91 -18.22 -25.92
N GLU A 230 -11.50 -19.27 -25.35
CA GLU A 230 -12.94 -19.54 -25.48
C GLU A 230 -13.82 -18.82 -24.45
N LEU A 231 -13.22 -18.18 -23.43
CA LEU A 231 -13.98 -17.49 -22.41
C LEU A 231 -14.45 -16.12 -22.91
N PRO A 232 -15.76 -15.81 -22.79
CA PRO A 232 -16.28 -14.52 -23.22
C PRO A 232 -15.52 -13.41 -22.51
N THR A 233 -14.94 -12.48 -23.27
CA THR A 233 -14.27 -11.31 -22.70
C THR A 233 -15.26 -10.17 -22.67
N LYS A 234 -15.48 -9.57 -21.49
CA LYS A 234 -16.34 -8.37 -21.40
C LYS A 234 -15.75 -7.22 -22.21
N SER A 235 -16.63 -6.45 -22.85
CA SER A 235 -16.27 -5.22 -23.54
C SER A 235 -16.73 -4.01 -22.72
N GLY A 236 -16.19 -2.81 -23.00
CA GLY A 236 -16.58 -1.57 -22.31
C GLY A 236 -15.44 -0.85 -21.60
N PRO A 237 -15.76 0.13 -20.74
CA PRO A 237 -14.76 0.88 -19.98
C PRO A 237 -14.13 0.05 -18.86
N VAL A 238 -13.03 0.54 -18.32
CA VAL A 238 -12.42 0.03 -17.08
C VAL A 238 -12.93 0.85 -15.91
N GLY A 239 -13.41 0.18 -14.87
CA GLY A 239 -13.79 0.80 -13.61
C GLY A 239 -12.57 0.96 -12.72
N TYR A 240 -12.36 2.13 -12.14
CA TYR A 240 -11.28 2.40 -11.19
C TYR A 240 -11.86 2.89 -9.87
N ALA A 241 -12.01 1.97 -8.91
CA ALA A 241 -12.46 2.28 -7.56
C ALA A 241 -11.25 2.73 -6.73
N THR A 242 -11.32 3.93 -6.18
CA THR A 242 -10.19 4.56 -5.48
C THR A 242 -10.59 5.25 -4.18
N PHE A 243 -9.64 5.81 -3.45
CA PHE A 243 -9.83 6.50 -2.17
C PHE A 243 -10.08 8.01 -2.34
N GLU A 244 -10.21 8.73 -1.22
CA GLU A 244 -10.66 10.14 -1.10
C GLU A 244 -10.06 11.14 -2.12
N GLY A 245 -8.78 10.96 -2.48
CA GLY A 245 -8.08 11.83 -3.43
C GLY A 245 -8.56 11.74 -4.88
N GLY A 246 -9.39 10.74 -5.20
CA GLY A 246 -9.96 10.51 -6.52
C GLY A 246 -11.17 11.38 -6.84
N SER A 247 -11.68 12.18 -5.89
CA SER A 247 -12.91 12.96 -6.09
C SER A 247 -12.90 13.83 -7.36
N PRO A 248 -11.79 14.51 -7.73
CA PRO A 248 -11.72 15.23 -8.99
C PRO A 248 -11.77 14.33 -10.23
N MET A 249 -11.21 13.12 -10.17
CA MET A 249 -11.27 12.15 -11.27
C MET A 249 -12.68 11.59 -11.45
N GLU A 250 -13.43 11.39 -10.36
CA GLU A 250 -14.84 10.96 -10.44
C GLU A 250 -15.71 12.05 -11.08
N ARG A 251 -15.50 13.32 -10.72
CA ARG A 251 -16.23 14.46 -11.33
C ARG A 251 -15.92 14.66 -12.82
N ASP A 252 -14.72 14.30 -13.24
CA ASP A 252 -14.30 14.36 -14.65
C ASP A 252 -15.00 13.32 -15.54
N GLY A 253 -15.68 12.34 -14.94
CA GLY A 253 -16.34 11.25 -15.66
C GLY A 253 -15.35 10.27 -16.28
N ILE A 254 -15.69 9.72 -17.45
CA ILE A 254 -14.84 8.75 -18.13
C ILE A 254 -13.68 9.48 -18.84
N ARG A 255 -12.43 9.15 -18.48
CA ARG A 255 -11.20 9.68 -19.08
C ARG A 255 -10.33 8.53 -19.57
N GLY A 256 -9.88 8.56 -20.83
CA GLY A 256 -9.07 7.45 -21.38
C GLY A 256 -9.71 6.06 -21.30
N ARG A 257 -11.05 5.97 -21.41
CA ARG A 257 -11.85 4.73 -21.20
C ARG A 257 -11.81 4.19 -19.76
N VAL A 258 -11.38 5.00 -18.79
CA VAL A 258 -11.43 4.69 -17.36
C VAL A 258 -12.52 5.51 -16.70
N ALA A 259 -13.47 4.85 -16.05
CA ALA A 259 -14.45 5.48 -15.20
C ALA A 259 -13.96 5.38 -13.75
N THR A 260 -13.79 6.51 -13.06
CA THR A 260 -13.29 6.52 -11.68
C THR A 260 -14.43 6.76 -10.70
N LYS A 261 -14.47 6.01 -9.59
CA LYS A 261 -15.34 6.32 -8.45
C LYS A 261 -14.60 6.23 -7.13
N VAL A 262 -14.92 7.13 -6.22
CA VAL A 262 -14.39 7.11 -4.87
C VAL A 262 -15.20 6.15 -4.01
N ALA A 263 -14.51 5.18 -3.43
CA ALA A 263 -15.05 4.18 -2.51
C ALA A 263 -14.15 4.11 -1.26
N THR A 264 -14.46 4.93 -0.26
CA THR A 264 -13.73 4.95 1.02
C THR A 264 -14.20 3.89 2.01
N MET A 265 -15.36 3.28 1.76
CA MET A 265 -16.00 2.27 2.61
C MET A 265 -16.34 1.02 1.79
N PHE A 266 -16.38 -0.15 2.44
CA PHE A 266 -16.73 -1.41 1.74
C PHE A 266 -18.16 -1.39 1.20
N ALA A 267 -19.11 -0.78 1.91
CA ALA A 267 -20.50 -0.67 1.45
C ALA A 267 -20.58 0.14 0.14
N ARG A 268 -19.85 1.26 0.08
CA ARG A 268 -19.77 2.07 -1.12
C ARG A 268 -19.06 1.33 -2.26
N LEU A 269 -18.02 0.58 -1.96
CA LEU A 269 -17.34 -0.24 -2.96
C LEU A 269 -18.31 -1.27 -3.58
N LEU A 270 -19.10 -1.96 -2.77
CA LEU A 270 -20.09 -2.92 -3.26
C LEU A 270 -21.08 -2.29 -4.25
N GLU A 271 -21.67 -1.14 -3.91
CA GLU A 271 -22.56 -0.39 -4.81
C GLU A 271 -21.88 -0.08 -6.16
N VAL A 272 -20.62 0.37 -6.10
CA VAL A 272 -19.85 0.72 -7.29
C VAL A 272 -19.56 -0.51 -8.16
N LEU A 273 -19.25 -1.66 -7.55
CA LEU A 273 -19.01 -2.90 -8.29
C LEU A 273 -20.28 -3.44 -8.95
N GLU A 274 -21.44 -3.31 -8.30
CA GLU A 274 -22.73 -3.69 -8.89
C GLU A 274 -23.07 -2.82 -10.12
N GLU A 275 -22.85 -1.51 -10.02
CA GLU A 275 -23.00 -0.57 -11.15
C GLU A 275 -22.06 -0.92 -12.32
N TRP A 276 -20.85 -1.38 -12.01
CA TRP A 276 -19.83 -1.76 -13.00
C TRP A 276 -19.92 -3.20 -13.47
N SER A 277 -21.02 -3.91 -13.20
CA SER A 277 -21.24 -5.29 -13.66
C SER A 277 -21.01 -5.50 -15.16
N THR A 278 -21.22 -4.48 -15.99
CA THR A 278 -21.03 -4.55 -17.45
C THR A 278 -19.63 -4.16 -17.93
N TYR A 279 -18.76 -3.67 -17.04
CA TYR A 279 -17.44 -3.15 -17.43
C TYR A 279 -16.49 -4.29 -17.81
N ARG A 280 -15.49 -3.99 -18.65
CA ARG A 280 -14.52 -5.01 -19.08
C ARG A 280 -13.54 -5.44 -18.00
N ALA A 281 -13.18 -4.51 -17.11
CA ALA A 281 -12.28 -4.76 -16.01
C ALA A 281 -12.60 -3.85 -14.81
N TRP A 282 -12.34 -4.37 -13.62
CA TRP A 282 -12.37 -3.64 -12.36
C TRP A 282 -10.95 -3.46 -11.84
N VAL A 283 -10.58 -2.22 -11.52
CA VAL A 283 -9.39 -1.88 -10.75
C VAL A 283 -9.86 -1.43 -9.38
N ILE A 284 -9.51 -2.17 -8.35
CA ILE A 284 -10.00 -1.97 -6.99
C ILE A 284 -8.82 -1.60 -6.10
N VAL A 285 -8.81 -0.36 -5.60
CA VAL A 285 -7.99 -0.02 -4.43
C VAL A 285 -8.80 -0.31 -3.18
N TRP A 286 -8.31 -1.20 -2.33
CA TRP A 286 -9.06 -1.61 -1.14
C TRP A 286 -9.33 -0.41 -0.19
N PRO A 287 -10.56 -0.29 0.35
CA PRO A 287 -10.92 0.81 1.23
C PRO A 287 -10.26 0.68 2.60
N LEU A 288 -9.91 1.83 3.19
CA LEU A 288 -9.42 1.95 4.57
C LEU A 288 -10.59 2.02 5.55
N ASP A 289 -11.43 1.00 5.53
CA ASP A 289 -12.64 0.90 6.35
C ASP A 289 -12.41 -0.07 7.50
N GLY A 290 -12.24 0.48 8.71
CA GLY A 290 -11.99 -0.30 9.92
C GLY A 290 -13.21 -1.01 10.50
N ASN A 291 -14.41 -0.76 9.96
CA ASN A 291 -15.64 -1.36 10.46
C ASN A 291 -16.64 -1.68 9.33
N PRO A 292 -16.30 -2.54 8.35
CA PRO A 292 -17.28 -3.06 7.41
C PRO A 292 -18.44 -3.74 8.14
N ALA A 293 -19.66 -3.48 7.67
CA ALA A 293 -20.82 -4.28 8.05
C ALA A 293 -20.56 -5.76 7.70
N GLU A 294 -20.95 -6.68 8.60
CA GLU A 294 -20.56 -8.10 8.54
C GLU A 294 -20.92 -8.82 7.22
N ASP A 295 -22.00 -8.39 6.55
CA ASP A 295 -22.51 -9.00 5.33
C ASP A 295 -21.89 -8.43 4.05
N VAL A 296 -21.33 -7.23 4.11
CA VAL A 296 -20.83 -6.49 2.94
C VAL A 296 -19.62 -7.17 2.28
N PRO A 297 -18.56 -7.58 3.01
CA PRO A 297 -17.44 -8.31 2.42
C PRO A 297 -17.87 -9.58 1.69
N GLN A 298 -18.81 -10.33 2.27
CA GLN A 298 -19.31 -11.56 1.68
C GLN A 298 -20.07 -11.28 0.37
N LYS A 299 -20.96 -10.29 0.37
CA LYS A 299 -21.68 -9.86 -0.84
C LYS A 299 -20.73 -9.40 -1.94
N MET A 300 -19.67 -8.67 -1.56
CA MET A 300 -18.64 -8.22 -2.48
C MET A 300 -17.90 -9.39 -3.15
N MET A 301 -17.53 -10.42 -2.38
CA MET A 301 -16.90 -11.63 -2.95
C MET A 301 -17.85 -12.40 -3.88
N VAL A 302 -19.14 -12.48 -3.53
CA VAL A 302 -20.16 -13.10 -4.40
C VAL A 302 -20.30 -12.33 -5.72
N ALA A 303 -20.35 -11.00 -5.66
CA ALA A 303 -20.40 -10.14 -6.84
C ALA A 303 -19.14 -10.29 -7.71
N ALA A 304 -17.96 -10.32 -7.09
CA ALA A 304 -16.69 -10.53 -7.79
C ALA A 304 -16.62 -11.89 -8.49
N LYS A 305 -17.04 -12.97 -7.82
CA LYS A 305 -17.10 -14.31 -8.41
C LYS A 305 -18.02 -14.34 -9.63
N LYS A 306 -19.25 -13.80 -9.49
CA LYS A 306 -20.19 -13.68 -10.61
C LYS A 306 -19.58 -12.89 -11.77
N TYR A 307 -18.91 -11.79 -11.48
CA TYR A 307 -18.27 -10.95 -12.48
C TYR A 307 -17.15 -11.66 -13.24
N LEU A 308 -16.33 -12.47 -12.54
CA LEU A 308 -15.31 -13.32 -13.14
C LEU A 308 -15.90 -14.42 -14.02
N ASP A 309 -16.96 -15.09 -13.55
CA ASP A 309 -17.69 -16.11 -14.32
C ASP A 309 -18.24 -15.53 -15.65
N GLU A 310 -18.70 -14.28 -15.62
CA GLU A 310 -19.19 -13.55 -16.80
C GLU A 310 -18.10 -13.01 -17.74
N GLY A 311 -16.81 -13.29 -17.49
CA GLY A 311 -15.75 -12.83 -18.41
C GLY A 311 -15.00 -11.57 -17.99
N GLY A 312 -15.27 -11.04 -16.80
CA GLY A 312 -14.62 -9.84 -16.29
C GLY A 312 -13.18 -10.08 -15.84
N LYS A 313 -12.38 -9.01 -15.82
CA LYS A 313 -11.03 -9.00 -15.22
C LYS A 313 -11.02 -8.18 -13.94
N ILE A 314 -10.38 -8.65 -12.89
CA ILE A 314 -10.26 -7.92 -11.62
C ILE A 314 -8.78 -7.67 -11.33
N VAL A 315 -8.44 -6.43 -11.02
CA VAL A 315 -7.11 -6.03 -10.59
C VAL A 315 -7.23 -5.39 -9.23
N THR A 316 -6.53 -5.92 -8.23
CA THR A 316 -6.57 -5.40 -6.86
C THR A 316 -5.27 -4.69 -6.51
N ALA A 317 -5.40 -3.64 -5.69
CA ALA A 317 -4.31 -2.83 -5.21
C ALA A 317 -4.56 -2.45 -3.76
N TRP A 318 -3.49 -2.41 -2.99
CA TRP A 318 -3.57 -1.94 -1.61
C TRP A 318 -3.36 -0.43 -1.56
N PRO A 319 -4.03 0.29 -0.64
CA PRO A 319 -3.90 1.73 -0.53
C PRO A 319 -2.49 2.13 -0.09
N PRO A 320 -2.04 3.35 -0.45
CA PRO A 320 -0.73 3.86 -0.10
C PRO A 320 -0.58 4.02 1.41
N ILE A 321 0.61 3.72 1.91
CA ILE A 321 0.91 3.80 3.34
C ILE A 321 1.42 5.20 3.69
N THR A 322 0.83 5.77 4.72
CA THR A 322 1.21 7.05 5.31
C THR A 322 1.33 6.90 6.82
N SER A 323 2.01 7.83 7.47
CA SER A 323 2.10 7.88 8.93
C SER A 323 0.73 8.00 9.61
N LYS A 324 -0.27 8.58 8.93
CA LYS A 324 -1.63 8.76 9.45
C LYS A 324 -2.48 7.49 9.39
N ASN A 325 -2.35 6.69 8.33
CA ASN A 325 -3.18 5.50 8.12
C ASN A 325 -2.46 4.19 8.46
N TYR A 326 -1.19 4.23 8.89
CA TYR A 326 -0.37 3.03 9.08
C TYR A 326 -0.99 1.99 10.02
N ASP A 327 -1.55 2.40 11.15
CA ASP A 327 -2.12 1.45 12.12
C ASP A 327 -3.36 0.76 11.56
N LEU A 328 -4.25 1.52 10.92
CA LEU A 328 -5.43 1.00 10.26
C LEU A 328 -5.06 0.12 9.05
N TRP A 329 -4.09 0.55 8.24
CA TRP A 329 -3.56 -0.23 7.11
C TRP A 329 -3.02 -1.57 7.59
N ARG A 330 -2.29 -1.58 8.72
CA ARG A 330 -1.74 -2.81 9.30
C ARG A 330 -2.84 -3.74 9.79
N GLU A 331 -3.86 -3.20 10.42
CA GLU A 331 -5.03 -3.95 10.89
C GLU A 331 -5.77 -4.60 9.71
N LEU A 332 -6.00 -3.84 8.63
CA LEU A 332 -6.74 -4.29 7.46
C LEU A 332 -5.92 -5.14 6.47
N SER A 333 -4.58 -5.09 6.53
CA SER A 333 -3.70 -5.84 5.62
C SER A 333 -3.99 -7.34 5.58
N GLY A 334 -4.31 -7.93 6.74
CA GLY A 334 -4.70 -9.33 6.83
C GLY A 334 -6.02 -9.61 6.12
N LEU A 335 -6.98 -8.69 6.18
CA LEU A 335 -8.27 -8.82 5.52
C LEU A 335 -8.14 -8.70 3.99
N TRP A 336 -7.42 -7.68 3.52
CA TRP A 336 -7.19 -7.51 2.08
C TRP A 336 -6.43 -8.67 1.47
N LYS A 337 -5.46 -9.23 2.20
CA LYS A 337 -4.76 -10.45 1.80
C LYS A 337 -5.73 -11.62 1.62
N THR A 338 -6.66 -11.82 2.57
CA THR A 338 -7.69 -12.86 2.44
C THR A 338 -8.59 -12.62 1.23
N PHE A 339 -8.96 -11.38 0.92
CA PHE A 339 -9.74 -11.08 -0.29
C PHE A 339 -8.95 -11.40 -1.56
N ASP A 340 -7.69 -10.97 -1.63
CA ASP A 340 -6.81 -11.26 -2.77
C ASP A 340 -6.65 -12.79 -2.96
N GLU A 341 -6.43 -13.54 -1.88
CA GLU A 341 -6.35 -15.01 -1.91
C GLU A 341 -7.68 -15.64 -2.37
N THR A 342 -8.82 -15.15 -1.87
CA THR A 342 -10.15 -15.65 -2.24
C THR A 342 -10.46 -15.39 -3.71
N LEU A 343 -10.11 -14.20 -4.22
CA LEU A 343 -10.30 -13.86 -5.63
C LEU A 343 -9.41 -14.73 -6.53
N LEU A 344 -8.16 -14.96 -6.15
CA LEU A 344 -7.26 -15.86 -6.88
C LEU A 344 -7.76 -17.30 -6.88
N GLN A 345 -8.36 -17.78 -5.79
CA GLN A 345 -8.98 -19.11 -5.74
C GLN A 345 -10.23 -19.23 -6.63
N CYS A 346 -10.97 -18.13 -6.80
CA CYS A 346 -12.11 -18.08 -7.71
C CYS A 346 -11.71 -17.96 -9.18
N ASP A 347 -10.46 -17.56 -9.46
CA ASP A 347 -9.98 -17.31 -10.80
C ASP A 347 -9.61 -18.61 -11.53
N LYS A 348 -10.43 -18.95 -12.52
CA LYS A 348 -10.21 -20.12 -13.39
C LYS A 348 -9.40 -19.82 -14.64
N GLY A 349 -9.04 -18.55 -14.90
CA GLY A 349 -8.53 -18.14 -16.22
C GLY A 349 -7.51 -17.00 -16.20
N ARG A 350 -6.75 -16.84 -15.12
CA ARG A 350 -5.77 -15.74 -14.94
C ARG A 350 -6.36 -14.36 -15.24
N ARG A 351 -7.57 -14.11 -14.74
CA ARG A 351 -8.30 -12.85 -14.86
C ARG A 351 -8.23 -11.99 -13.61
N VAL A 352 -7.65 -12.51 -12.53
CA VAL A 352 -7.39 -11.80 -11.29
C VAL A 352 -5.91 -11.44 -11.19
N PHE A 353 -5.62 -10.16 -10.92
CA PHE A 353 -4.26 -9.64 -10.79
C PHE A 353 -4.11 -8.91 -9.46
N THR A 354 -3.27 -9.43 -8.57
CA THR A 354 -2.94 -8.79 -7.30
C THR A 354 -1.66 -7.98 -7.48
N THR A 355 -1.70 -6.69 -7.13
CA THR A 355 -0.56 -5.79 -7.37
C THR A 355 0.22 -5.42 -6.10
N ALA A 356 -0.33 -5.77 -4.94
CA ALA A 356 0.30 -5.57 -3.65
C ALA A 356 1.60 -6.36 -3.55
N SER A 357 2.65 -5.73 -3.02
CA SER A 357 3.94 -6.38 -2.80
C SER A 357 4.63 -5.76 -1.59
N ASN A 358 4.30 -6.35 -0.44
CA ASN A 358 4.81 -5.94 0.84
C ASN A 358 5.03 -7.16 1.74
N PHE A 359 5.98 -7.05 2.67
CA PHE A 359 6.16 -8.06 3.71
C PHE A 359 6.70 -7.46 5.01
N GLY A 360 6.28 -8.04 6.12
CA GLY A 360 6.79 -7.68 7.45
C GLY A 360 7.97 -8.56 7.84
N MET A 361 9.10 -7.95 8.25
CA MET A 361 10.23 -8.68 8.81
C MET A 361 10.81 -7.92 10.01
N LYS A 362 10.90 -8.60 11.17
CA LYS A 362 11.43 -8.05 12.43
C LYS A 362 10.81 -6.71 12.84
N GLY A 363 9.50 -6.58 12.69
CA GLY A 363 8.75 -5.36 13.03
C GLY A 363 8.93 -4.20 12.05
N LYS A 364 9.60 -4.42 10.91
CA LYS A 364 9.69 -3.47 9.80
C LYS A 364 8.81 -3.93 8.65
N LEU A 365 8.21 -2.98 7.94
CA LEU A 365 7.47 -3.22 6.71
C LEU A 365 8.39 -2.91 5.52
N PHE A 366 8.53 -3.87 4.62
CA PHE A 366 9.23 -3.73 3.35
C PHE A 366 8.20 -3.69 2.24
N ILE A 367 8.41 -2.79 1.28
CA ILE A 367 7.53 -2.59 0.13
C ILE A 367 8.42 -2.62 -1.10
N GLU A 368 8.01 -3.39 -2.10
CA GLU A 368 8.73 -3.45 -3.37
C GLU A 368 8.65 -2.09 -4.10
N ALA A 369 9.75 -1.68 -4.74
CA ALA A 369 9.76 -0.45 -5.52
C ALA A 369 8.72 -0.52 -6.66
N GLY A 370 7.86 0.49 -6.74
CA GLY A 370 6.79 0.57 -7.74
C GLY A 370 5.50 -0.16 -7.35
N ALA A 371 5.44 -0.78 -6.16
CA ALA A 371 4.18 -1.28 -5.62
C ALA A 371 3.25 -0.11 -5.24
N PRO A 372 1.91 -0.27 -5.38
CA PRO A 372 0.96 0.80 -5.13
C PRO A 372 1.01 1.34 -3.69
N GLU A 373 1.37 0.50 -2.71
CA GLU A 373 1.43 0.87 -1.30
C GLU A 373 2.58 1.84 -1.01
N GLY A 374 3.63 1.80 -1.82
CA GLY A 374 4.78 2.68 -1.76
C GLY A 374 4.59 3.99 -2.54
N GLY A 375 3.38 4.24 -3.08
CA GLY A 375 3.13 5.42 -3.91
C GLY A 375 3.11 6.75 -3.15
N ALA A 376 2.92 6.71 -1.83
CA ALA A 376 2.99 7.90 -0.99
C ALA A 376 4.36 8.09 -0.33
N GLN A 377 4.75 9.35 -0.14
CA GLN A 377 5.78 9.68 0.82
C GLN A 377 5.22 9.44 2.22
N PHE A 378 5.81 8.50 2.97
CA PHE A 378 5.27 8.03 4.26
C PHE A 378 4.92 9.17 5.24
N PHE A 379 5.76 10.22 5.31
CA PHE A 379 5.54 11.35 6.22
C PHE A 379 4.64 12.46 5.67
N HIS A 380 4.21 12.35 4.41
CA HIS A 380 3.38 13.34 3.77
C HIS A 380 1.92 12.88 3.75
N SER A 381 1.01 13.74 4.20
CA SER A 381 -0.42 13.43 4.21
C SER A 381 -1.15 13.90 2.97
N TYR A 382 -0.45 14.14 1.87
CA TYR A 382 -1.10 14.57 0.63
C TYR A 382 -1.75 13.38 -0.06
N VAL A 383 -3.07 13.39 -0.03
CA VAL A 383 -3.94 12.39 -0.65
C VAL A 383 -4.65 13.03 -1.84
N GLY A 384 -3.90 13.65 -2.75
CA GLY A 384 -4.49 14.35 -3.89
C GLY A 384 -4.71 13.48 -5.13
N THR A 385 -5.26 14.10 -6.17
CA THR A 385 -5.57 13.46 -7.45
C THR A 385 -4.33 12.87 -8.13
N ALA A 386 -3.16 13.51 -7.99
CA ALA A 386 -1.91 12.99 -8.53
C ALA A 386 -1.54 11.61 -7.96
N MET A 387 -1.84 11.37 -6.68
CA MET A 387 -1.59 10.07 -6.03
C MET A 387 -2.43 8.97 -6.66
N ASN A 388 -3.70 9.25 -6.95
CA ASN A 388 -4.62 8.29 -7.55
C ASN A 388 -4.18 7.93 -8.98
N LYS A 389 -3.78 8.93 -9.76
CA LYS A 389 -3.19 8.70 -11.10
C LYS A 389 -1.91 7.85 -11.01
N TYR A 390 -1.04 8.16 -10.05
CA TYR A 390 0.19 7.39 -9.84
C TYR A 390 -0.10 5.92 -9.48
N ILE A 391 -1.03 5.66 -8.56
CA ILE A 391 -1.40 4.31 -8.16
C ILE A 391 -2.00 3.53 -9.34
N TYR A 392 -2.89 4.15 -10.11
CA TYR A 392 -3.41 3.53 -11.32
C TYR A 392 -2.29 3.14 -12.30
N GLU A 393 -1.30 4.01 -12.49
CA GLU A 393 -0.15 3.71 -13.35
C GLU A 393 0.74 2.59 -12.79
N CYS A 394 0.97 2.55 -11.48
CA CYS A 394 1.64 1.42 -10.82
C CYS A 394 0.90 0.10 -11.08
N VAL A 395 -0.43 0.12 -10.90
CA VAL A 395 -1.29 -1.03 -11.14
C VAL A 395 -1.22 -1.48 -12.60
N ARG A 396 -1.32 -0.54 -13.55
CA ARG A 396 -1.20 -0.80 -14.99
C ARG A 396 0.14 -1.45 -15.36
N ARG A 397 1.24 -0.98 -14.78
CA ARG A 397 2.58 -1.51 -15.05
C ARG A 397 2.81 -2.88 -14.44
N ARG A 398 2.17 -3.20 -13.31
CA ARG A 398 2.29 -4.50 -12.64
C ARG A 398 1.34 -5.54 -13.25
N ALA A 399 0.13 -5.16 -13.61
CA ALA A 399 -0.87 -6.03 -14.22
C ALA A 399 -0.87 -5.90 -15.76
N VAL A 400 0.26 -6.22 -16.40
CA VAL A 400 0.45 -6.04 -17.86
C VAL A 400 -0.59 -6.83 -18.67
N ASP A 401 -0.87 -8.06 -18.25
CA ASP A 401 -1.81 -8.97 -18.93
C ASP A 401 -3.29 -8.56 -18.73
N ALA A 402 -3.56 -7.63 -17.80
CA ALA A 402 -4.89 -7.03 -17.67
C ALA A 402 -5.20 -6.05 -18.81
N HIS A 403 -4.19 -5.58 -19.56
CA HIS A 403 -4.31 -4.63 -20.68
C HIS A 403 -5.11 -3.36 -20.31
N LEU A 404 -4.80 -2.80 -19.14
CA LEU A 404 -5.43 -1.57 -18.65
C LEU A 404 -5.06 -0.37 -19.56
N PRO A 405 -6.03 0.50 -19.88
CA PRO A 405 -5.79 1.66 -20.74
C PRO A 405 -4.98 2.71 -19.99
N GLU A 406 -4.36 3.64 -20.71
CA GLU A 406 -3.71 4.80 -20.11
C GLU A 406 -4.77 5.81 -19.65
N LEU A 407 -4.59 6.40 -18.46
CA LEU A 407 -5.34 7.59 -18.10
C LEU A 407 -4.89 8.70 -19.04
N GLU A 408 -5.77 9.15 -19.94
CA GLU A 408 -5.45 10.13 -20.99
C GLU A 408 -4.45 11.17 -20.48
N VAL A 409 -3.21 11.03 -20.96
CA VAL A 409 -2.16 11.99 -20.70
C VAL A 409 -2.66 13.29 -21.30
N TYR A 410 -2.59 14.35 -20.50
CA TYR A 410 -2.72 15.73 -20.95
C TYR A 410 -2.06 15.83 -22.32
N ARG A 411 -2.85 15.89 -23.42
CA ARG A 411 -2.30 16.33 -24.69
C ARG A 411 -1.57 17.61 -24.31
N PRO A 412 -0.25 17.73 -24.54
CA PRO A 412 0.42 18.99 -24.28
C PRO A 412 -0.47 20.00 -24.98
N ARG A 413 -1.08 20.91 -24.22
CA ARG A 413 -1.73 22.07 -24.82
C ARG A 413 -0.69 22.55 -25.79
N ILE A 414 -1.02 22.47 -27.08
CA ILE A 414 -0.26 23.13 -28.13
C ILE A 414 0.11 24.45 -27.49
N ARG A 415 1.41 24.69 -27.29
CA ARG A 415 1.91 25.95 -26.77
C ARG A 415 1.25 27.00 -27.64
N THR A 416 0.16 27.60 -27.17
CA THR A 416 -0.36 28.80 -27.78
C THR A 416 0.73 29.81 -27.49
N SER A 417 1.47 30.08 -28.55
CA SER A 417 2.47 31.11 -28.69
C SER A 417 2.22 32.27 -27.73
N ARG A 418 3.23 32.54 -26.92
CA ARG A 418 3.67 33.88 -26.49
C ARG A 418 2.67 35.00 -26.77
N THR A 419 2.06 35.54 -25.71
CA THR A 419 1.88 36.99 -25.65
C THR A 419 3.02 37.51 -24.78
N MET A 420 4.08 37.95 -25.46
CA MET A 420 5.13 38.76 -24.86
C MET A 420 4.47 40.08 -24.47
N SER A 421 4.40 40.39 -23.17
CA SER A 421 4.36 41.81 -22.78
C SER A 421 5.75 42.37 -23.10
N PRO A 422 5.85 43.48 -23.88
CA PRO A 422 7.15 44.07 -24.16
C PRO A 422 7.70 44.66 -22.86
N GLY A 423 8.99 44.43 -22.63
CA GLY A 423 9.69 44.89 -21.44
C GLY A 423 9.84 46.41 -21.39
N GLY A 424 10.03 46.89 -20.17
CA GLY A 424 10.49 48.24 -19.88
C GLY A 424 9.70 48.85 -18.73
N GLU A 425 10.41 49.29 -17.69
CA GLU A 425 9.94 50.15 -16.59
C GLU A 425 9.14 49.41 -15.50
N GLY A 426 9.45 49.47 -14.21
CA GLY A 426 10.45 50.21 -13.46
C GLY A 426 10.21 49.96 -11.96
N VAL A 427 11.28 49.98 -11.20
CA VAL A 427 11.42 50.61 -9.87
C VAL A 427 10.31 50.40 -8.82
N SER A 428 10.72 49.79 -7.70
CA SER A 428 10.21 49.95 -6.34
C SER A 428 9.32 51.18 -6.05
N GLY A 429 8.13 50.96 -5.47
CA GLY A 429 7.25 51.97 -4.87
C GLY A 429 5.96 51.38 -4.26
N PRO A 430 5.22 52.10 -3.40
CA PRO A 430 5.17 51.80 -1.96
C PRO A 430 3.79 51.39 -1.38
N TRP A 431 3.84 50.94 -0.11
CA TRP A 431 2.74 50.52 0.76
C TRP A 431 1.49 51.42 0.77
N PRO A 432 0.27 50.85 0.93
CA PRO A 432 -0.96 51.62 1.01
C PRO A 432 -1.16 52.28 2.40
N PRO A 433 -1.75 53.48 2.47
CA PRO A 433 -1.90 54.21 3.73
C PRO A 433 -3.12 53.75 4.56
N LYS A 434 -2.89 53.69 5.88
CA LYS A 434 -3.89 53.52 6.94
C LYS A 434 -4.97 54.61 6.88
N ARG A 435 -6.24 54.22 6.88
CA ARG A 435 -7.35 55.12 7.27
C ARG A 435 -7.65 54.92 8.77
N ARG A 436 -7.74 56.03 9.51
CA ARG A 436 -8.40 56.09 10.82
C ARG A 436 -9.74 56.84 10.69
N PRO A 437 -10.69 56.57 11.60
CA PRO A 437 -12.12 56.77 11.40
C PRO A 437 -12.57 58.20 11.77
N MET A 438 -13.75 58.58 11.27
CA MET A 438 -14.59 59.63 11.87
C MET A 438 -15.49 59.01 12.93
#